data_AF-X1U656-F1
#
_entry.id   AF-X1U656-F1
#
_cell.length_a   1.000
_cell.length_b   1.000
_cell.length_c   1.000
_cell.angle_alpha   90.00
_cell.angle_beta   90.00
_cell.angle_gamma   90.00
#
_symmetry.space_group_name_H-M   'P 1'
#
loop_
_entity.id
_entity.type
_entity.pdbx_description
1 polymer ?
#
loop_
_entity_poly.entity_id
_entity_poly.type
_entity_poly.pdbx_seq_one_letter_code
_entity_poly.pdbx_strand_id
1 'polypeptide(L)'
;MLISRGNLKLGKLPGFSLPVFTTCPGKTAFCDQFCFGMYGMFTLAQIRDINERRLDASLKSDFVPIIIKEIQKTRAPAFRLHVIGDFYMPEYIEKWNQIATELTEVAFFGSTRSWRCDYLIKPLEEFRDLPNVYMKASI
;
A
#
# COMPACT_ATOMS: atom_id res chain seq x y z
N MET A 1 -8.22 13.39 1.18
CA MET A 1 -8.31 12.15 0.40
C MET A 1 -7.03 11.39 0.63
N LEU A 2 -7.14 10.18 1.16
CA LEU A 2 -6.01 9.33 1.52
C LEU A 2 -5.62 8.36 0.40
N ILE A 3 -6.48 8.12 -0.60
CA ILE A 3 -6.13 7.30 -1.78
C ILE A 3 -5.85 8.15 -3.03
N SER A 4 -5.01 7.65 -3.95
CA SER A 4 -4.92 8.21 -5.29
C SER A 4 -6.11 7.73 -6.13
N ARG A 5 -6.58 8.55 -7.09
CA ARG A 5 -7.72 8.19 -7.95
C ARG A 5 -7.34 7.41 -9.21
N GLY A 6 -6.07 7.37 -9.57
CA GLY A 6 -5.62 6.88 -10.86
C GLY A 6 -4.33 7.52 -11.34
N ASN A 7 -3.91 7.15 -12.54
CA ASN A 7 -2.86 7.82 -13.29
C ASN A 7 -3.20 7.83 -14.78
N LEU A 8 -2.46 8.62 -15.56
CA LEU A 8 -2.70 8.75 -17.00
C LEU A 8 -2.46 7.46 -17.80
N LYS A 9 -1.66 6.52 -17.27
CA LYS A 9 -1.27 5.29 -17.98
C LYS A 9 -2.31 4.17 -17.85
N LEU A 10 -2.88 4.01 -16.66
CA LEU A 10 -3.81 2.92 -16.32
C LEU A 10 -5.25 3.41 -16.12
N GLY A 11 -5.49 4.72 -16.23
CA GLY A 11 -6.80 5.32 -16.03
C GLY A 11 -7.23 5.27 -14.57
N LYS A 12 -8.48 4.84 -14.32
CA LYS A 12 -9.11 4.78 -13.00
C LYS A 12 -8.65 3.57 -12.19
N LEU A 13 -7.36 3.57 -11.85
CA LEU A 13 -6.77 2.61 -10.92
C LEU A 13 -6.39 3.33 -9.63
N PRO A 14 -7.29 3.37 -8.63
CA PRO A 14 -6.95 3.96 -7.35
C PRO A 14 -5.87 3.16 -6.64
N GLY A 15 -5.24 3.81 -5.67
CA GLY A 15 -4.18 3.15 -4.92
C GLY A 15 -3.74 3.90 -3.69
N PHE A 16 -2.87 3.25 -2.93
CA PHE A 16 -2.29 3.77 -1.71
C PHE A 16 -0.77 3.59 -1.76
N SER A 17 -0.02 4.58 -1.32
CA SER A 17 1.44 4.51 -1.27
C SER A 17 1.94 5.25 -0.05
N LEU A 18 3.12 4.86 0.41
CA LEU A 18 3.71 5.34 1.65
C LEU A 18 5.09 5.97 1.39
N PRO A 19 5.66 6.69 2.37
CA PRO A 19 7.00 7.22 2.26
C PRO A 19 8.02 6.07 2.15
N VAL A 20 8.97 6.22 1.23
CA VAL A 20 10.03 5.22 1.06
C VAL A 20 11.05 5.31 2.19
N PHE A 21 11.83 4.23 2.37
CA PHE A 21 12.82 4.04 3.44
C PHE A 21 12.24 3.88 4.84
N THR A 22 11.38 4.78 5.30
CA THR A 22 10.77 4.71 6.64
C THR A 22 9.76 3.58 6.75
N THR A 23 9.04 3.26 5.66
CA THR A 23 8.04 2.19 5.62
C THR A 23 8.50 0.93 4.88
N CYS A 24 9.80 0.80 4.61
CA CYS A 24 10.35 -0.31 3.83
C CYS A 24 11.32 -1.16 4.67
N PRO A 25 10.83 -1.91 5.68
CA PRO A 25 11.71 -2.70 6.54
C PRO A 25 12.43 -3.82 5.78
N GLY A 26 11.81 -4.36 4.73
CA GLY A 26 12.40 -5.38 3.84
C GLY A 26 13.36 -4.83 2.79
N LYS A 27 13.77 -3.56 2.87
CA LYS A 27 14.67 -2.95 1.88
C LYS A 27 16.03 -3.65 1.85
N THR A 28 16.67 -3.66 0.68
CA THR A 28 18.02 -4.19 0.48
C THR A 28 19.01 -3.06 0.19
N ALA A 29 20.31 -3.37 0.15
CA ALA A 29 21.33 -2.40 -0.27
C ALA A 29 21.05 -1.82 -1.68
N PHE A 30 20.40 -2.60 -2.55
CA PHE A 30 19.94 -2.11 -3.85
C PHE A 30 18.87 -1.02 -3.70
N CYS A 31 17.93 -1.18 -2.77
CA CYS A 31 16.91 -0.17 -2.48
C CYS A 31 17.50 1.14 -1.97
N ASP A 32 18.59 1.09 -1.20
CA ASP A 32 19.26 2.32 -0.71
C ASP A 32 19.92 3.11 -1.85
N GLN A 33 20.36 2.44 -2.91
CA GLN A 33 21.02 3.07 -4.05
C GLN A 33 20.05 3.46 -5.18
N PHE A 34 19.04 2.61 -5.44
CA PHE A 34 18.17 2.69 -6.62
C PHE A 34 16.67 2.63 -6.25
N CYS A 35 16.28 3.31 -5.18
CA CYS A 35 14.88 3.38 -4.75
C CYS A 35 13.99 3.97 -5.85
N PHE A 36 13.01 3.20 -6.32
CA PHE A 36 12.04 3.67 -7.33
C PHE A 36 11.30 4.96 -6.92
N GLY A 37 11.04 5.14 -5.62
CA GLY A 37 10.40 6.35 -5.08
C GLY A 37 11.29 7.59 -5.04
N MET A 38 12.55 7.49 -5.46
CA MET A 38 13.47 8.63 -5.59
C MET A 38 13.53 9.22 -7.00
N TYR A 39 12.65 8.77 -7.91
CA TYR A 39 12.64 9.23 -9.30
C TYR A 39 11.26 9.74 -9.75
N GLY A 40 11.26 10.55 -10.81
CA GLY A 40 10.05 11.03 -11.47
C GLY A 40 9.13 11.80 -10.55
N MET A 41 7.81 11.58 -10.67
CA MET A 41 6.81 12.32 -9.91
C MET A 41 6.88 12.09 -8.38
N PHE A 42 7.54 11.03 -7.92
CA PHE A 42 7.64 10.72 -6.49
C PHE A 42 8.60 11.65 -5.74
N THR A 43 9.44 12.40 -6.47
CA THR A 43 10.33 13.41 -5.87
C THR A 43 9.63 14.74 -5.59
N LEU A 44 8.45 14.97 -6.19
CA LEU A 44 7.68 16.19 -5.99
C LEU A 44 7.29 16.31 -4.52
N ALA A 45 7.58 17.46 -3.90
CA ALA A 45 7.31 17.73 -2.49
C ALA A 45 5.85 17.42 -2.12
N GLN A 46 4.91 17.81 -2.97
CA GLN A 46 3.48 17.54 -2.76
C GLN A 46 3.16 16.05 -2.67
N ILE A 47 3.84 15.18 -3.44
CA ILE A 47 3.63 13.73 -3.38
C ILE A 47 4.24 13.14 -2.11
N ARG A 48 5.41 13.65 -1.69
CA ARG A 48 6.04 13.27 -0.42
C ARG A 48 5.13 13.63 0.76
N ASP A 49 4.63 14.86 0.81
CA ASP A 49 3.71 15.32 1.86
C ASP A 49 2.43 14.51 1.92
N ILE A 50 1.88 14.13 0.75
CA ILE A 50 0.70 13.24 0.69
C ILE A 50 1.02 11.88 1.30
N ASN A 51 2.18 11.31 1.02
CA ASN A 51 2.57 10.01 1.54
C ASN A 51 2.86 10.06 3.05
N GLU A 52 3.45 11.15 3.56
CA GLU A 52 3.60 11.34 5.02
C GLU A 52 2.24 11.38 5.72
N ARG A 53 1.28 12.15 5.19
CA ARG A 53 -0.09 12.19 5.73
C ARG A 53 -0.79 10.83 5.67
N ARG A 54 -0.48 10.01 4.67
CA ARG A 54 -0.99 8.64 4.55
C ARG A 54 -0.38 7.72 5.61
N LEU A 55 0.91 7.87 5.89
CA LEU A 55 1.56 7.17 6.99
C LEU A 55 0.90 7.56 8.32
N ASP A 56 0.76 8.84 8.60
CA ASP A 56 0.07 9.34 9.81
C ASP A 56 -1.35 8.79 9.93
N ALA A 57 -2.11 8.80 8.84
CA ALA A 57 -3.47 8.26 8.83
C ALA A 57 -3.48 6.74 9.06
N SER A 58 -2.50 6.00 8.52
CA SER A 58 -2.41 4.55 8.68
C SER A 58 -2.15 4.10 10.12
N LEU A 59 -1.63 5.00 10.96
CA LEU A 59 -1.43 4.75 12.39
C LEU A 59 -2.72 4.93 13.21
N LYS A 60 -3.72 5.66 12.70
CA LYS A 60 -4.97 5.95 13.42
C LYS A 60 -5.93 4.77 13.44
N SER A 61 -6.81 4.73 14.45
CA SER A 61 -7.83 3.69 14.61
C SER A 61 -8.97 3.80 13.59
N ASP A 62 -9.25 5.00 13.09
CA ASP A 62 -10.29 5.29 12.10
C ASP A 62 -9.85 5.06 10.64
N PHE A 63 -8.62 4.58 10.42
CA PHE A 63 -8.06 4.35 9.09
C PHE A 63 -8.93 3.42 8.23
N VAL A 64 -9.32 2.27 8.76
CA VAL A 64 -10.10 1.23 8.05
C VAL A 64 -11.42 1.79 7.50
N PRO A 65 -12.33 2.35 8.33
CA PRO A 65 -13.59 2.88 7.83
C PRO A 65 -13.41 4.06 6.85
N ILE A 66 -12.36 4.88 7.02
CA ILE A 66 -12.08 5.96 6.07
C ILE A 66 -11.67 5.40 4.70
N ILE A 67 -10.74 4.45 4.67
CA ILE A 67 -10.25 3.87 3.42
C ILE A 67 -11.35 3.10 2.69
N ILE A 68 -12.15 2.31 3.39
CA ILE A 68 -13.31 1.60 2.80
C ILE A 68 -14.22 2.59 2.07
N LYS A 69 -14.62 3.67 2.76
CA LYS A 69 -15.48 4.72 2.19
C LYS A 69 -14.84 5.43 0.99
N GLU A 70 -13.52 5.65 1.02
CA GLU A 70 -12.81 6.25 -0.11
C GLU A 70 -12.74 5.29 -1.31
N ILE A 71 -12.46 4.00 -1.11
CA ILE A 71 -12.39 3.00 -2.18
C ILE A 71 -13.76 2.84 -2.85
N GLN A 72 -14.83 2.67 -2.07
CA GLN A 72 -16.19 2.52 -2.61
C GLN A 72 -16.61 3.71 -3.49
N LYS A 73 -16.20 4.94 -3.13
CA LYS A 73 -16.47 6.15 -3.94
C LYS A 73 -15.81 6.12 -5.32
N THR A 74 -14.72 5.36 -5.48
CA THR A 74 -14.04 5.24 -6.77
C THR A 74 -14.81 4.38 -7.77
N ARG A 75 -15.62 3.44 -7.27
CA ARG A 75 -16.28 2.38 -8.05
C ARG A 75 -15.31 1.60 -8.95
N ALA A 76 -14.02 1.59 -8.61
CA ALA A 76 -13.02 0.86 -9.36
C ALA A 76 -13.04 -0.61 -8.93
N PRO A 77 -12.97 -1.57 -9.86
CA PRO A 77 -12.97 -2.99 -9.53
C PRO A 77 -11.63 -3.47 -8.97
N ALA A 78 -10.60 -2.63 -8.99
CA ALA A 78 -9.27 -2.99 -8.54
C ALA A 78 -8.59 -1.83 -7.82
N PHE A 79 -7.75 -2.16 -6.85
CA PHE A 79 -7.03 -1.22 -6.00
C PHE A 79 -5.55 -1.61 -5.91
N ARG A 80 -4.67 -0.66 -6.23
CA ARG A 80 -3.23 -0.90 -6.22
C ARG A 80 -2.61 -0.52 -4.88
N LEU A 81 -2.00 -1.51 -4.24
CA LEU A 81 -1.20 -1.32 -3.04
C LEU A 81 0.24 -0.98 -3.41
N HIS A 82 0.79 -0.02 -2.68
CA HIS A 82 2.19 0.38 -2.63
C HIS A 82 2.88 0.44 -3.99
N VAL A 83 2.61 1.52 -4.75
CA VAL A 83 3.50 1.88 -5.87
C VAL A 83 4.90 2.19 -5.35
N ILE A 84 4.95 2.86 -4.20
CA ILE A 84 6.13 3.11 -3.38
C ILE A 84 5.77 2.96 -1.90
N GLY A 85 6.78 2.77 -1.06
CA GLY A 85 6.61 2.34 0.34
C GLY A 85 6.33 0.84 0.44
N ASP A 86 6.14 0.32 1.64
CA ASP A 86 5.81 -1.10 1.85
C ASP A 86 5.00 -1.31 3.15
N PHE A 87 4.66 -2.56 3.47
CA PHE A 87 4.12 -2.94 4.76
C PHE A 87 5.19 -2.83 5.84
N TYR A 88 4.93 -2.06 6.90
CA TYR A 88 5.94 -1.70 7.89
C TYR A 88 5.71 -2.26 9.30
N MET A 89 4.49 -2.69 9.62
CA MET A 89 4.12 -3.27 10.91
C MET A 89 2.94 -4.27 10.77
N PRO A 90 2.83 -5.27 11.67
CA PRO A 90 1.72 -6.24 11.66
C PRO A 90 0.35 -5.57 11.69
N GLU A 91 0.14 -4.59 12.57
CA GLU A 91 -1.14 -3.91 12.76
C GLU A 91 -1.60 -3.18 11.49
N TYR A 92 -0.65 -2.73 10.66
CA TYR A 92 -0.96 -2.10 9.39
C TYR A 92 -1.42 -3.11 8.33
N ILE A 93 -0.84 -4.32 8.34
CA ILE A 93 -1.28 -5.42 7.46
C ILE A 93 -2.69 -5.86 7.86
N GLU A 94 -2.95 -6.01 9.16
CA GLU A 94 -4.28 -6.36 9.67
C GLU A 94 -5.36 -5.37 9.23
N LYS A 95 -5.05 -4.07 9.20
CA LYS A 95 -5.97 -3.05 8.67
C LYS A 95 -6.30 -3.31 7.20
N TRP A 96 -5.33 -3.69 6.38
CA TRP A 96 -5.60 -4.06 4.98
C TRP A 96 -6.35 -5.37 4.82
N ASN A 97 -6.08 -6.35 5.69
CA ASN A 97 -6.85 -7.59 5.76
C ASN A 97 -8.32 -7.31 6.03
N GLN A 98 -8.63 -6.48 7.03
CA GLN A 98 -10.00 -6.03 7.32
C GLN A 98 -10.64 -5.31 6.12
N ILE A 99 -9.90 -4.38 5.48
CA ILE A 99 -10.41 -3.66 4.30
C ILE A 99 -10.73 -4.62 3.15
N ALA A 100 -9.85 -5.58 2.85
CA ALA A 100 -10.04 -6.52 1.75
C ALA A 100 -11.15 -7.54 2.05
N THR A 101 -11.31 -7.94 3.31
CA THR A 101 -12.40 -8.81 3.75
C THR A 101 -13.77 -8.12 3.60
N GLU A 102 -13.86 -6.82 3.88
CA GLU A 102 -15.10 -6.06 3.70
C GLU A 102 -15.41 -5.78 2.22
N LEU A 103 -14.37 -5.52 1.42
CA LEU A 103 -14.50 -5.14 0.00
C LEU A 103 -14.24 -6.31 -0.94
N THR A 104 -15.02 -7.37 -0.78
CA THR A 104 -14.87 -8.64 -1.53
C THR A 104 -14.95 -8.47 -3.05
N GLU A 105 -15.63 -7.42 -3.54
CA GLU A 105 -15.77 -7.08 -4.96
C GLU A 105 -14.57 -6.35 -5.56
N VAL A 106 -13.62 -5.91 -4.73
CA VAL A 106 -12.43 -5.17 -5.16
C VAL A 106 -11.22 -6.09 -5.17
N ALA A 107 -10.53 -6.16 -6.31
CA ALA A 107 -9.25 -6.87 -6.40
C ALA A 107 -8.10 -5.99 -5.88
N PHE A 108 -7.46 -6.40 -4.79
CA PHE A 108 -6.29 -5.74 -4.23
C PHE A 108 -5.02 -6.38 -4.81
N PHE A 109 -4.09 -5.57 -5.30
CA PHE A 109 -2.85 -6.10 -5.84
C PHE A 109 -1.66 -5.19 -5.62
N GLY A 110 -0.49 -5.81 -5.51
CA GLY A 110 0.75 -5.09 -5.28
C GLY A 110 1.94 -6.02 -5.22
N SER A 111 3.09 -5.43 -4.89
CA SER A 111 4.30 -6.19 -4.62
C SER A 111 4.89 -5.72 -3.30
N THR A 112 5.47 -6.66 -2.56
CA THR A 112 6.09 -6.36 -1.26
C THR A 112 7.46 -7.01 -1.15
N ARG A 113 8.37 -6.38 -0.42
CA ARG A 113 9.64 -6.97 0.06
C ARG A 113 9.59 -7.26 1.56
N SER A 114 8.53 -6.86 2.24
CA SER A 114 8.33 -7.06 3.67
C SER A 114 8.22 -8.53 4.08
N TRP A 115 8.09 -9.46 3.13
CA TRP A 115 8.28 -10.90 3.35
C TRP A 115 9.69 -11.26 3.86
N ARG A 116 10.68 -10.37 3.73
CA ARG A 116 12.04 -10.51 4.29
C ARG A 116 12.11 -10.21 5.79
N CYS A 117 11.01 -9.80 6.40
CA CYS A 117 10.93 -9.46 7.81
C CYS A 117 10.09 -10.50 8.53
N ASP A 118 10.72 -11.34 9.36
CA ASP A 118 10.07 -12.47 10.02
C ASP A 118 8.78 -12.10 10.76
N TYR A 119 8.78 -10.93 11.43
CA TYR A 119 7.63 -10.43 12.18
C TYR A 119 6.44 -10.00 11.30
N LEU A 120 6.61 -9.92 9.98
CA LEU A 120 5.56 -9.58 9.01
C LEU A 120 5.08 -10.78 8.20
N ILE A 121 5.78 -11.92 8.22
CA ILE A 121 5.46 -13.07 7.37
C ILE A 121 4.03 -13.56 7.61
N LYS A 122 3.71 -13.90 8.86
CA LYS A 122 2.39 -14.45 9.21
C LYS A 122 1.22 -13.54 8.79
N PRO A 123 1.15 -12.26 9.19
CA PRO A 123 0.05 -11.39 8.76
C PRO A 123 0.05 -11.15 7.25
N LEU A 124 1.21 -11.14 6.58
CA LEU A 124 1.27 -11.05 5.12
C LEU A 124 0.69 -12.29 4.43
N GLU A 125 0.93 -13.49 4.97
CA GLU A 125 0.34 -14.72 4.45
C GLU A 125 -1.18 -14.72 4.62
N GLU A 126 -1.67 -14.38 5.81
CA GLU A 126 -3.10 -14.25 6.09
C GLU A 126 -3.77 -13.24 5.15
N PHE A 127 -3.13 -12.11 4.88
CA PHE A 127 -3.61 -11.12 3.93
C PHE A 127 -3.57 -11.61 2.48
N ARG A 128 -2.46 -12.24 2.07
CA ARG A 128 -2.26 -12.78 0.71
C ARG A 128 -3.26 -13.88 0.37
N ASP A 129 -3.63 -14.69 1.35
CA ASP A 129 -4.47 -15.87 1.14
C ASP A 129 -5.97 -15.52 1.01
N LEU A 130 -6.34 -14.23 1.15
CA LEU A 130 -7.68 -13.74 0.81
C LEU A 130 -7.95 -13.88 -0.71
N PRO A 131 -9.17 -14.29 -1.11
CA PRO A 131 -9.49 -14.61 -2.51
C PRO A 131 -9.44 -13.40 -3.46
N ASN A 132 -9.50 -12.18 -2.95
CA ASN A 132 -9.43 -10.93 -3.70
C ASN A 132 -8.09 -10.22 -3.57
N VAL A 133 -7.05 -10.87 -3.03
CA VAL A 133 -5.72 -10.28 -2.81
C VAL A 133 -4.66 -10.97 -3.68
N TYR A 134 -3.90 -10.17 -4.41
CA TYR A 134 -2.88 -10.61 -5.36
C TYR A 134 -1.54 -9.93 -5.05
N MET A 135 -0.81 -10.48 -4.09
CA MET A 135 0.48 -9.96 -3.66
C MET A 135 1.64 -10.74 -4.26
N LYS A 136 2.58 -10.02 -4.89
CA LYS A 136 3.81 -10.60 -5.42
C LYS A 136 5.00 -10.32 -4.50
N ALA A 137 5.75 -11.35 -4.15
CA ALA A 137 7.07 -11.19 -3.54
C ALA A 137 8.02 -10.52 -4.53
N SER A 138 8.51 -9.34 -4.18
CA SER A 138 9.49 -8.59 -4.97
C SER A 138 10.91 -9.09 -4.69
N ILE A 139 11.68 -9.35 -5.76
CA ILE A 139 13.03 -9.98 -5.74
C ILE A 139 14.09 -8.98 -5.38
#